data_AF-A0A1F2R736-F1
#
_entry.id   AF-A0A1F2R736-F1
#
_cell.length_a   1.000
_cell.length_b   1.000
_cell.length_c   1.000
_cell.angle_alpha   90.00
_cell.angle_beta   90.00
_cell.angle_gamma   90.00
#
_symmetry.space_group_name_H-M   'P 1'
#
loop_
_entity.id
_entity.type
_entity.pdbx_description
1 polymer ?
#
loop_
_entity_poly.entity_id
_entity_poly.type
_entity_poly.pdbx_seq_one_letter_code
_entity_poly.pdbx_strand_id
1 'polypeptide(L)'
;MIDADRRGFKTRFPWCTIRPFPFDRHPAHVRQLAACAWKPIVLDELMTPASGPIVWLDAATIIRGSLAPLCAWTVQHGVLALCGQSPLARWCHARTLELMQVPNDDRSKRCRAAGVVGLDPAKPDVRDLVACWRDAALNPELIAPSGANRAGHRYDQALLTILLYKFARERGLVLTDDEVDVSSLRPARWISTRNFVAPYVPTVLDPLVRAWFAVYKTLDRAIIRWRRRRRLKELTYSAERVLQRVLRAAFDRGATTRARAFLRGKSSIRGRKCQCDPSLPVHLVHSQGLREGSDVVIDYGANMEHPQRRQIPIDMLVEIAPEIAAGDIVHVKTDHIEKFVRLILPRTAGPVVLVTGDSATSPVRRFAHLLDDDRIIHWFAQHCDWAEDHPKLTRIPIGVDNPIFTKLEKRLGFLLMMALGKIPFDRTLSRNGMGDQALLQAVKRTVRPIRDKPPRVLCTFHRNQQFITNADTIPDRVEASHALRAQRDCYFVEKRLKQAEYWRIHDEFAFEVSPRGKGLDCFRTWECLFLDTIPIVKTSPLDALYRQEGFPVVVVQSFHEVTTENLRRWKAEIEGRFTDQMRRKLSNDYWLERIRGVKERYLASSYRPGYRYTERR
;
A
#
# COMPACT_ATOMS: atom_id res chain seq x y z
N MET A 1 8.75 -19.95 8.70
CA MET A 1 8.54 -21.38 9.02
C MET A 1 8.58 -21.52 10.52
N ILE A 2 7.59 -22.18 11.09
CA ILE A 2 7.55 -22.51 12.52
C ILE A 2 8.43 -23.77 12.73
N ASP A 3 8.95 -24.01 13.93
CA ASP A 3 9.80 -25.20 14.18
C ASP A 3 9.09 -26.53 13.90
N ALA A 4 7.75 -26.55 13.96
CA ALA A 4 6.94 -27.67 13.51
C ALA A 4 7.09 -27.95 12.01
N ASP A 5 7.11 -26.91 11.16
CA ASP A 5 7.34 -27.05 9.71
C ASP A 5 8.74 -27.60 9.45
N ARG A 6 9.76 -27.08 10.16
CA ARG A 6 11.15 -27.53 10.03
C ARG A 6 11.32 -29.00 10.37
N ARG A 7 10.69 -29.46 11.46
CA ARG A 7 10.67 -30.88 11.85
C ARG A 7 9.95 -31.73 10.80
N GLY A 8 8.77 -31.30 10.35
CA GLY A 8 8.03 -32.00 9.29
C GLY A 8 8.81 -32.12 7.98
N PHE A 9 9.54 -31.08 7.57
CA PHE A 9 10.42 -31.11 6.41
C PHE A 9 11.57 -32.11 6.57
N LYS A 10 12.26 -32.11 7.72
CA LYS A 10 13.35 -33.06 8.00
C LYS A 10 12.86 -34.51 8.02
N THR A 11 11.68 -34.76 8.57
CA THR A 11 11.08 -36.11 8.58
C THR A 11 10.72 -36.57 7.17
N ARG A 12 10.12 -35.70 6.35
CA ARG A 12 9.66 -36.06 5.00
C ARG A 12 10.79 -36.11 3.97
N PHE A 13 11.83 -35.31 4.15
CA PHE A 13 12.97 -35.20 3.26
C PHE A 13 14.27 -35.26 4.07
N PRO A 14 14.67 -36.45 4.56
CA PRO A 14 15.84 -36.60 5.43
C PRO A 14 17.16 -36.20 4.74
N TRP A 15 17.18 -36.20 3.41
CA TRP A 15 18.30 -35.74 2.58
C TRP A 15 18.40 -34.20 2.46
N CYS A 16 17.37 -33.45 2.87
CA CYS A 16 17.37 -31.99 2.81
C CYS A 16 18.08 -31.37 4.03
N THR A 17 19.06 -30.51 3.78
CA THR A 17 19.67 -29.67 4.83
C THR A 17 19.02 -28.29 4.86
N ILE A 18 18.58 -27.86 6.04
CA ILE A 18 18.04 -26.50 6.26
C ILE A 18 19.14 -25.64 6.90
N ARG A 19 19.55 -24.57 6.21
CA ARG A 19 20.53 -23.60 6.73
C ARG A 19 19.86 -22.24 6.94
N PRO A 20 19.94 -21.64 8.13
CA PRO A 20 19.45 -20.28 8.35
C PRO A 20 20.38 -19.27 7.68
N PHE A 21 19.82 -18.22 7.08
CA PHE A 21 20.60 -17.10 6.53
C PHE A 21 20.79 -16.02 7.60
N PRO A 22 22.04 -15.63 7.95
CA PRO A 22 22.33 -14.72 9.05
C PRO A 22 22.16 -13.26 8.64
N PHE A 23 20.91 -12.78 8.55
CA PHE A 23 20.60 -11.40 8.14
C PHE A 23 21.30 -10.31 8.99
N ASP A 24 21.73 -10.60 10.22
CA ASP A 24 22.43 -9.64 11.11
C ASP A 24 23.85 -9.33 10.63
N ARG A 25 24.44 -10.17 9.76
CA ARG A 25 25.80 -9.99 9.23
C ARG A 25 25.86 -9.14 7.96
N HIS A 26 24.73 -8.64 7.47
CA HIS A 26 24.64 -7.94 6.19
C HIS A 26 23.94 -6.59 6.34
N PRO A 27 24.15 -5.64 5.39
CA PRO A 27 23.50 -4.34 5.42
C PRO A 27 21.97 -4.42 5.53
N ALA A 28 21.37 -3.41 6.17
CA ALA A 28 19.95 -3.41 6.51
C ALA A 28 19.00 -3.63 5.30
N HIS A 29 19.37 -3.16 4.10
CA HIS A 29 18.54 -3.35 2.90
C HIS A 29 18.44 -4.81 2.47
N VAL A 30 19.37 -5.69 2.86
CA VAL A 30 19.31 -7.13 2.57
C VAL A 30 18.10 -7.78 3.23
N ARG A 31 17.62 -7.22 4.35
CA ARG A 31 16.37 -7.64 5.01
C ARG A 31 15.11 -7.25 4.24
N GLN A 32 15.21 -6.38 3.24
CA GLN A 32 14.10 -6.03 2.37
C GLN A 32 13.88 -7.15 1.34
N LEU A 33 13.16 -8.19 1.77
CA LEU A 33 12.98 -9.42 1.00
C LEU A 33 12.39 -9.20 -0.40
N ALA A 34 11.68 -8.11 -0.64
CA ALA A 34 11.12 -7.76 -1.94
C ALA A 34 12.16 -7.55 -3.05
N ALA A 35 13.39 -7.17 -2.67
CA ALA A 35 14.52 -6.94 -3.58
C ALA A 35 15.38 -8.20 -3.81
N CYS A 36 15.18 -9.26 -3.01
CA CYS A 36 15.92 -10.52 -3.11
C CYS A 36 17.45 -10.40 -3.02
N ALA A 37 17.97 -9.33 -2.41
CA ALA A 37 19.43 -9.07 -2.30
C ALA A 37 20.20 -10.16 -1.53
N TRP A 38 19.51 -10.95 -0.70
CA TRP A 38 20.08 -12.08 0.03
C TRP A 38 20.39 -13.30 -0.85
N LYS A 39 19.70 -13.47 -2.00
CA LYS A 39 19.87 -14.63 -2.87
C LYS A 39 21.28 -14.71 -3.48
N PRO A 40 21.85 -13.64 -4.07
CA PRO A 40 23.21 -13.68 -4.60
C PRO A 40 24.26 -13.98 -3.54
N ILE A 41 24.05 -13.50 -2.31
CA ILE A 41 24.94 -13.77 -1.17
C ILE A 41 24.95 -15.27 -0.83
N VAL A 42 23.77 -15.87 -0.72
CA VAL A 42 23.64 -17.33 -0.50
C VAL A 42 24.33 -18.12 -1.61
N LEU A 43 24.16 -17.70 -2.86
CA LEU A 43 24.79 -18.39 -3.99
C LEU A 43 26.30 -18.29 -3.94
N ASP A 44 26.84 -17.11 -3.63
CA ASP A 44 28.28 -16.88 -3.49
C ASP A 44 28.91 -17.72 -2.37
N GLU A 45 28.26 -17.82 -1.21
CA GLU A 45 28.70 -18.67 -0.10
C GLU A 45 28.78 -20.16 -0.49
N LEU A 46 28.02 -20.58 -1.50
CA LEU A 46 28.01 -21.95 -2.00
C LEU A 46 29.00 -22.18 -3.16
N MET A 47 29.61 -21.12 -3.73
CA MET A 47 30.52 -21.18 -4.89
C MET A 47 31.90 -21.76 -4.57
N THR A 48 31.95 -22.96 -4.00
CA THR A 48 33.21 -23.70 -3.82
C THR A 48 33.43 -24.68 -4.97
N PRO A 49 34.65 -24.82 -5.51
CA PRO A 49 34.93 -25.73 -6.64
C PRO A 49 34.51 -27.19 -6.42
N ALA A 50 34.39 -27.62 -5.15
CA ALA A 50 33.99 -28.97 -4.78
C ALA A 50 32.46 -29.21 -4.75
N SER A 51 31.63 -28.17 -4.91
CA SER A 51 30.17 -28.27 -4.65
C SER A 51 29.32 -28.91 -5.75
N GLY A 52 29.91 -29.30 -6.87
CA GLY A 52 29.14 -29.71 -8.06
C GLY A 52 28.22 -28.59 -8.57
N PRO A 53 27.37 -28.84 -9.58
CA PRO A 53 26.49 -27.81 -10.13
C PRO A 53 25.43 -27.39 -9.11
N ILE A 54 25.31 -26.08 -8.89
CA ILE A 54 24.33 -25.46 -7.99
C ILE A 54 23.11 -25.06 -8.79
N VAL A 55 21.92 -25.44 -8.29
CA VAL A 55 20.64 -25.11 -8.93
C VAL A 55 19.76 -24.33 -7.96
N TRP A 56 19.48 -23.07 -8.29
CA TRP A 56 18.52 -22.23 -7.58
C TRP A 56 17.13 -22.36 -8.19
N LEU A 57 16.13 -22.61 -7.33
CA LEU A 57 14.72 -22.60 -7.69
C LEU A 57 13.94 -21.74 -6.68
N ASP A 58 13.23 -20.73 -7.15
CA ASP A 58 12.31 -19.96 -6.30
C ASP A 58 11.19 -20.88 -5.80
N ALA A 59 10.66 -20.61 -4.60
CA ALA A 59 9.65 -21.46 -3.95
C ALA A 59 8.33 -21.60 -4.74
N ALA A 60 8.07 -20.73 -5.72
CA ALA A 60 6.91 -20.82 -6.61
C ALA A 60 7.19 -21.56 -7.94
N THR A 61 8.24 -22.39 -7.95
CA THR A 61 8.66 -23.20 -9.09
C THR A 61 8.14 -24.63 -8.98
N ILE A 62 7.58 -25.16 -10.06
CA ILE A 62 7.09 -26.53 -10.16
C ILE A 62 7.96 -27.30 -11.15
N ILE A 63 8.66 -28.30 -10.66
CA ILE A 63 9.42 -29.25 -11.47
C ILE A 63 8.43 -30.24 -12.11
N ARG A 64 8.52 -30.42 -13.43
CA ARG A 64 7.62 -31.29 -14.22
C ARG A 64 8.32 -32.51 -14.82
N GLY A 65 9.64 -32.58 -14.71
CA GLY A 65 10.45 -33.67 -15.23
C GLY A 65 11.81 -33.75 -14.54
N SER A 66 12.71 -34.57 -15.08
CA SER A 66 14.07 -34.72 -14.55
C SER A 66 14.85 -33.39 -14.64
N LEU A 67 15.63 -33.09 -13.60
CA LEU A 67 16.60 -31.99 -13.60
C LEU A 67 17.93 -32.36 -14.27
N ALA A 68 18.13 -33.63 -14.65
CA ALA A 68 19.38 -34.09 -15.25
C ALA A 68 19.80 -33.28 -16.50
N PRO A 69 18.90 -32.90 -17.43
CA PRO A 69 19.27 -32.06 -18.58
C PRO A 69 19.74 -30.67 -18.17
N LEU A 70 19.16 -30.08 -17.12
CA LEU A 70 19.59 -28.80 -16.57
C LEU A 70 20.99 -28.92 -15.96
N CYS A 71 21.23 -29.97 -15.18
CA CYS A 71 22.54 -30.21 -14.57
C CYS A 71 23.60 -30.43 -15.66
N ALA A 72 23.30 -31.24 -16.67
CA ALA A 72 24.20 -31.48 -17.80
C ALA A 72 24.53 -30.20 -18.57
N TRP A 73 23.52 -29.38 -18.89
CA TRP A 73 23.75 -28.05 -19.50
C TRP A 73 24.61 -27.16 -18.62
N THR A 74 24.33 -27.12 -17.32
CA THR A 74 25.05 -26.27 -16.35
C THR A 74 26.51 -26.67 -16.27
N VAL A 75 26.82 -27.97 -16.21
CA VAL A 75 28.21 -28.46 -16.25
C VAL A 75 28.86 -28.13 -17.60
N GLN A 76 28.16 -28.36 -18.71
CA GLN A 76 28.70 -28.13 -20.04
C GLN A 76 28.97 -26.65 -20.34
N HIS A 77 28.08 -25.74 -19.96
CA HIS A 77 28.11 -24.32 -20.35
C HIS A 77 28.34 -23.34 -19.20
N GLY A 78 28.31 -23.80 -17.96
CA GLY A 78 28.63 -23.02 -16.76
C GLY A 78 27.41 -22.37 -16.12
N VAL A 79 26.51 -21.84 -16.95
CA VAL A 79 25.32 -21.15 -16.48
C VAL A 79 24.07 -21.61 -17.23
N LEU A 80 22.97 -21.69 -16.48
CA LEU A 80 21.63 -21.78 -17.04
C LEU A 80 20.78 -20.65 -16.45
N ALA A 81 20.20 -19.83 -17.32
CA ALA A 81 19.23 -18.82 -16.93
C ALA A 81 18.17 -18.68 -18.03
N LEU A 82 16.91 -18.99 -17.68
CA LEU A 82 15.83 -18.99 -18.65
C LEU A 82 15.58 -17.59 -19.21
N CYS A 83 15.26 -17.51 -20.49
CA CYS A 83 14.96 -16.26 -21.15
C CYS A 83 13.51 -15.82 -20.93
N GLY A 84 13.31 -14.58 -20.53
CA GLY A 84 12.03 -13.88 -20.56
C GLY A 84 11.71 -13.33 -21.95
N GLN A 85 10.64 -12.53 -22.03
CA GLN A 85 10.10 -12.04 -23.31
C GLN A 85 10.29 -10.53 -23.52
N SER A 86 10.60 -9.80 -22.46
CA SER A 86 10.72 -8.36 -22.47
C SER A 86 12.17 -7.89 -22.41
N PRO A 87 12.49 -6.73 -23.00
CA PRO A 87 13.84 -6.19 -22.98
C PRO A 87 14.26 -5.76 -21.57
N LEU A 88 15.56 -5.79 -21.30
CA LEU A 88 16.18 -5.32 -20.06
C LEU A 88 15.79 -3.87 -19.73
N ALA A 89 15.77 -2.98 -20.72
CA ALA A 89 15.39 -1.56 -20.55
C ALA A 89 14.00 -1.36 -19.93
N ARG A 90 13.08 -2.32 -20.11
CA ARG A 90 11.72 -2.24 -19.54
C ARG A 90 11.68 -2.57 -18.05
N TRP A 91 12.61 -3.42 -17.60
CA TRP A 91 12.56 -4.05 -16.28
C TRP A 91 13.77 -3.73 -15.40
N CYS A 92 14.64 -2.84 -15.86
CA CYS A 92 15.75 -2.31 -15.11
C CYS A 92 15.62 -0.78 -14.99
N HIS A 93 15.92 -0.26 -13.81
CA HIS A 93 15.77 1.16 -13.53
C HIS A 93 16.89 1.91 -14.27
N ALA A 94 16.58 3.10 -14.82
CA ALA A 94 17.54 3.88 -15.59
C ALA A 94 18.83 4.13 -14.80
N ARG A 95 18.70 4.47 -13.51
CA ARG A 95 19.85 4.67 -12.61
C ARG A 95 20.76 3.44 -12.49
N THR A 96 20.20 2.24 -12.36
CA THR A 96 21.00 1.00 -12.32
C THR A 96 21.73 0.78 -13.65
N LEU A 97 21.05 1.01 -14.78
CA LEU A 97 21.66 0.88 -16.12
C LEU A 97 22.81 1.87 -16.33
N GLU A 98 22.67 3.10 -15.83
CA GLU A 98 23.70 4.14 -15.89
C GLU A 98 24.88 3.79 -14.99
N LEU A 99 24.64 3.46 -13.72
CA LEU A 99 25.70 3.15 -12.75
C LEU A 99 26.49 1.90 -13.15
N MET A 100 25.84 0.90 -13.75
CA MET A 100 26.50 -0.30 -14.28
C MET A 100 27.02 -0.14 -15.71
N GLN A 101 26.90 1.06 -16.30
CA GLN A 101 27.40 1.42 -17.63
C GLN A 101 26.95 0.43 -18.73
N VAL A 102 25.67 0.06 -18.71
CA VAL A 102 25.13 -0.98 -19.60
C VAL A 102 25.04 -0.48 -21.05
N PRO A 103 25.67 -1.15 -22.03
CA PRO A 103 25.60 -0.78 -23.45
C PRO A 103 24.16 -0.80 -23.99
N ASN A 104 23.85 0.07 -24.95
CA ASN A 104 22.51 0.16 -25.54
C ASN A 104 22.05 -1.17 -26.18
N ASP A 105 22.95 -1.92 -26.79
CA ASP A 105 22.65 -3.22 -27.37
C ASP A 105 22.14 -4.20 -26.31
N ASP A 106 22.80 -4.25 -25.14
CA ASP A 106 22.40 -5.12 -24.03
C ASP A 106 21.06 -4.69 -23.40
N ARG A 107 20.75 -3.39 -23.41
CA ARG A 107 19.45 -2.88 -22.93
C ARG A 107 18.26 -3.40 -23.74
N SER A 108 18.47 -3.69 -25.03
CA SER A 108 17.44 -4.24 -25.93
C SER A 108 17.25 -5.75 -25.79
N LYS A 109 18.22 -6.46 -25.21
CA LYS A 109 18.20 -7.91 -25.03
C LYS A 109 17.17 -8.32 -23.98
N ARG A 110 16.67 -9.55 -24.11
CA ARG A 110 15.60 -10.10 -23.26
C ARG A 110 16.09 -10.32 -21.83
N CYS A 111 15.25 -10.02 -20.83
CA CYS A 111 15.58 -10.32 -19.43
C CYS A 111 15.82 -11.81 -19.21
N ARG A 112 16.74 -12.15 -18.30
CA ARG A 112 16.98 -13.52 -17.83
C ARG A 112 16.30 -13.73 -16.49
N ALA A 113 15.62 -14.86 -16.30
CA ALA A 113 14.86 -15.13 -15.07
C ALA A 113 15.80 -15.55 -13.94
N ALA A 114 15.70 -14.89 -12.78
CA ALA A 114 16.51 -15.23 -11.59
C ALA A 114 15.81 -16.22 -10.65
N GLY A 115 14.60 -16.66 -11.00
CA GLY A 115 13.87 -17.68 -10.24
C GLY A 115 14.29 -19.11 -10.56
N VAL A 116 15.06 -19.31 -11.64
CA VAL A 116 15.58 -20.60 -12.08
C VAL A 116 16.98 -20.38 -12.63
N VAL A 117 18.00 -20.73 -11.85
CA VAL A 117 19.40 -20.48 -12.21
C VAL A 117 20.23 -21.74 -11.95
N GLY A 118 20.99 -22.19 -12.94
CA GLY A 118 22.02 -23.22 -12.79
C GLY A 118 23.41 -22.56 -12.86
N LEU A 119 24.31 -22.92 -11.96
CA LEU A 119 25.66 -22.35 -11.84
C LEU A 119 26.65 -23.47 -11.56
N ASP A 120 27.72 -23.56 -12.33
CA ASP A 120 28.80 -24.52 -12.11
C ASP A 120 30.02 -23.85 -11.42
N PRO A 121 30.26 -24.10 -10.13
CA PRO A 121 31.40 -23.56 -9.40
C PRO A 121 32.76 -24.02 -9.94
N ALA A 122 32.83 -25.07 -10.76
CA ALA A 122 34.09 -25.49 -11.38
C ALA A 122 34.62 -24.42 -12.36
N LYS A 123 33.73 -23.59 -12.92
CA LYS A 123 34.11 -22.58 -13.92
C LYS A 123 34.48 -21.24 -13.27
N PRO A 124 35.70 -20.72 -13.46
CA PRO A 124 36.13 -19.46 -12.87
C PRO A 124 35.21 -18.29 -13.20
N ASP A 125 34.78 -18.15 -14.46
CA ASP A 125 33.89 -17.07 -14.89
C ASP A 125 32.52 -17.10 -14.20
N VAL A 126 32.04 -18.29 -13.82
CA VAL A 126 30.78 -18.43 -13.08
C VAL A 126 30.95 -17.95 -11.64
N ARG A 127 32.08 -18.26 -11.00
CA ARG A 127 32.40 -17.75 -9.66
C ARG A 127 32.52 -16.22 -9.66
N ASP A 128 33.24 -15.67 -10.64
CA ASP A 128 33.37 -14.22 -10.83
C ASP A 128 32.02 -13.54 -11.07
N LEU A 129 31.16 -14.16 -11.90
CA LEU A 129 29.82 -13.65 -12.16
C LEU A 129 28.98 -13.58 -10.88
N VAL A 130 29.03 -14.62 -10.05
CA VAL A 130 28.27 -14.67 -8.79
C VAL A 130 28.83 -13.68 -7.76
N ALA A 131 30.15 -13.54 -7.66
CA ALA A 131 30.77 -12.52 -6.81
C ALA A 131 30.36 -11.10 -7.23
N CYS A 132 30.38 -10.81 -8.53
CA CYS A 132 29.88 -9.54 -9.07
C CYS A 132 28.38 -9.34 -8.78
N TRP A 133 27.58 -10.41 -8.83
CA TRP A 133 26.16 -10.34 -8.53
C TRP A 133 25.89 -10.06 -7.05
N ARG A 134 26.65 -10.69 -6.15
CA ARG A 134 26.67 -10.40 -4.71
C ARG A 134 27.01 -8.94 -4.46
N ASP A 135 28.10 -8.45 -5.03
CA ASP A 135 28.57 -7.07 -4.78
C ASP A 135 27.55 -6.04 -5.27
N ALA A 136 26.96 -6.27 -6.44
CA ALA A 136 25.89 -5.42 -6.95
C ALA A 136 24.62 -5.48 -6.08
N ALA A 137 24.29 -6.63 -5.49
CA ALA A 137 23.17 -6.78 -4.58
C ALA A 137 23.40 -6.13 -3.21
N LEU A 138 24.66 -6.07 -2.76
CA LEU A 138 25.07 -5.38 -1.52
C LEU A 138 25.10 -3.85 -1.68
N ASN A 139 25.09 -3.33 -2.91
CA ASN A 139 25.01 -1.89 -3.16
C ASN A 139 23.54 -1.43 -3.29
N PRO A 140 23.01 -0.62 -2.36
CA PRO A 140 21.61 -0.17 -2.38
C PRO A 140 21.25 0.64 -3.63
N GLU A 141 22.18 1.42 -4.17
CA GLU A 141 21.98 2.24 -5.37
C GLU A 141 21.91 1.40 -6.66
N LEU A 142 22.42 0.17 -6.64
CA LEU A 142 22.34 -0.75 -7.77
C LEU A 142 21.10 -1.65 -7.69
N ILE A 143 20.90 -2.29 -6.53
CA ILE A 143 19.81 -3.26 -6.32
C ILE A 143 18.44 -2.60 -6.24
N ALA A 144 18.34 -1.41 -5.63
CA ALA A 144 17.09 -0.73 -5.38
C ALA A 144 17.29 0.80 -5.33
N PRO A 145 17.71 1.44 -6.44
CA PRO A 145 17.91 2.89 -6.49
C PRO A 145 16.64 3.66 -6.11
N SER A 146 16.80 4.90 -5.68
CA SER A 146 15.67 5.77 -5.35
C SER A 146 14.62 5.83 -6.47
N GLY A 147 13.35 5.59 -6.13
CA GLY A 147 12.23 5.49 -7.07
C GLY A 147 11.99 4.09 -7.67
N ALA A 148 12.90 3.12 -7.46
CA ALA A 148 12.72 1.76 -7.93
C ALA A 148 11.49 1.09 -7.31
N ASN A 149 10.69 0.45 -8.15
CA ASN A 149 9.53 -0.32 -7.73
C ASN A 149 9.22 -1.43 -8.75
N ARG A 150 8.32 -2.35 -8.39
CA ARG A 150 7.97 -3.51 -9.24
C ARG A 150 7.26 -3.15 -10.56
N ALA A 151 6.89 -1.89 -10.82
CA ALA A 151 6.37 -1.51 -12.13
C ALA A 151 7.47 -1.39 -13.20
N GLY A 152 8.70 -1.07 -12.81
CA GLY A 152 9.81 -0.81 -13.75
C GLY A 152 11.16 -1.41 -13.36
N HIS A 153 11.29 -2.04 -12.19
CA HIS A 153 12.54 -2.65 -11.73
C HIS A 153 12.33 -4.08 -11.22
N ARG A 154 13.28 -4.97 -11.52
CA ARG A 154 13.29 -6.39 -11.13
C ARG A 154 14.43 -6.77 -10.19
N TYR A 155 15.08 -5.79 -9.55
CA TYR A 155 16.05 -5.99 -8.47
C TYR A 155 17.15 -7.00 -8.86
N ASP A 156 17.35 -8.08 -8.09
CA ASP A 156 18.38 -9.10 -8.30
C ASP A 156 18.37 -9.66 -9.73
N GLN A 157 17.19 -9.85 -10.31
CA GLN A 157 17.04 -10.35 -11.68
C GLN A 157 17.57 -9.37 -12.74
N ALA A 158 17.40 -8.07 -12.52
CA ALA A 158 17.92 -7.06 -13.42
C ALA A 158 19.46 -7.04 -13.39
N LEU A 159 20.04 -7.14 -12.18
CA LEU A 159 21.49 -7.25 -11.99
C LEU A 159 22.05 -8.52 -12.64
N LEU A 160 21.41 -9.67 -12.41
CA LEU A 160 21.80 -10.94 -13.04
C LEU A 160 21.78 -10.83 -14.57
N THR A 161 20.74 -10.23 -15.14
CA THR A 161 20.63 -10.06 -16.59
C THR A 161 21.77 -9.20 -17.14
N ILE A 162 22.10 -8.09 -16.48
CA ILE A 162 23.21 -7.22 -16.87
C ILE A 162 24.53 -8.01 -16.86
N LEU A 163 24.80 -8.74 -15.77
CA LEU A 163 26.04 -9.49 -15.60
C LEU A 163 26.16 -10.65 -16.58
N LEU A 164 25.08 -11.40 -16.82
CA LEU A 164 25.05 -12.46 -17.82
C LEU A 164 25.42 -11.94 -19.22
N TYR A 165 24.88 -10.80 -19.62
CA TYR A 165 25.22 -10.22 -20.93
C TYR A 165 26.61 -9.61 -20.98
N LYS A 166 27.07 -9.00 -19.89
CA LYS A 166 28.46 -8.54 -19.76
C LYS A 166 29.44 -9.69 -19.94
N PHE A 167 29.26 -10.79 -19.18
CA PHE A 167 30.14 -11.96 -19.26
C PHE A 167 30.00 -12.71 -20.58
N ALA A 168 28.81 -12.76 -21.19
CA ALA A 168 28.64 -13.32 -22.54
C ALA A 168 29.46 -12.53 -23.58
N ARG A 169 29.46 -11.20 -23.47
CA ARG A 169 30.19 -10.30 -24.39
C ARG A 169 31.70 -10.31 -24.15
N GLU A 170 32.13 -10.27 -22.89
CA GLU A 170 33.54 -10.06 -22.53
C GLU A 170 34.31 -11.38 -22.37
N ARG A 171 33.62 -12.47 -22.03
CA ARG A 171 34.24 -13.77 -21.69
C ARG A 171 33.63 -14.97 -22.44
N GLY A 172 32.72 -14.72 -23.39
CA GLY A 172 32.14 -15.80 -24.22
C GLY A 172 31.18 -16.74 -23.49
N LEU A 173 30.60 -16.31 -22.36
CA LEU A 173 29.62 -17.12 -21.61
C LEU A 173 28.40 -17.49 -22.47
N VAL A 174 28.13 -18.80 -22.60
CA VAL A 174 27.02 -19.32 -23.40
C VAL A 174 25.72 -19.32 -22.60
N LEU A 175 24.68 -18.67 -23.12
CA LEU A 175 23.37 -18.59 -22.49
C LEU A 175 22.34 -19.45 -23.24
N THR A 176 21.50 -20.19 -22.50
CA THR A 176 20.42 -20.99 -23.10
C THR A 176 19.38 -20.13 -23.82
N ASP A 177 18.71 -20.70 -24.83
CA ASP A 177 17.53 -20.10 -25.46
C ASP A 177 16.21 -20.54 -24.84
N ASP A 178 16.26 -21.45 -23.85
CA ASP A 178 15.08 -21.94 -23.14
C ASP A 178 14.31 -20.79 -22.50
N GLU A 179 13.00 -20.74 -22.75
CA GLU A 179 12.14 -19.66 -22.29
C GLU A 179 11.42 -20.03 -20.99
N VAL A 180 11.28 -19.04 -20.11
CA VAL A 180 10.37 -19.15 -18.96
C VAL A 180 8.92 -19.21 -19.45
N ASP A 181 8.05 -19.92 -18.74
CA ASP A 181 6.69 -20.21 -19.18
C ASP A 181 5.67 -19.08 -19.07
N VAL A 182 6.13 -17.87 -18.75
CA VAL A 182 5.35 -16.63 -18.72
C VAL A 182 5.44 -15.93 -20.07
N SER A 183 4.30 -15.75 -20.74
CA SER A 183 4.21 -15.09 -22.05
C SER A 183 5.09 -15.69 -23.14
N SER A 184 5.45 -16.97 -23.01
CA SER A 184 6.30 -17.69 -23.96
C SER A 184 5.50 -18.60 -24.88
N LEU A 185 5.88 -18.61 -26.16
CA LEU A 185 5.34 -19.53 -27.16
C LEU A 185 6.00 -20.91 -27.14
N ARG A 186 7.24 -21.00 -26.64
CA ARG A 186 8.07 -22.21 -26.63
C ARG A 186 8.80 -22.34 -25.28
N PRO A 187 8.08 -22.48 -24.17
CA PRO A 187 8.73 -22.52 -22.87
C PRO A 187 9.35 -23.88 -22.58
N ALA A 188 10.36 -23.86 -21.73
CA ALA A 188 10.95 -25.04 -21.13
C ALA A 188 9.85 -25.94 -20.54
N ARG A 189 9.78 -27.19 -20.98
CA ARG A 189 8.70 -28.12 -20.59
C ARG A 189 8.92 -28.78 -19.23
N TRP A 190 10.18 -28.85 -18.80
CA TRP A 190 10.62 -29.53 -17.57
C TRP A 190 10.32 -28.70 -16.30
N ILE A 191 9.92 -27.44 -16.45
CA ILE A 191 9.65 -26.52 -15.35
C ILE A 191 8.45 -25.63 -15.63
N SER A 192 7.81 -25.17 -14.57
CA SER A 192 6.71 -24.20 -14.64
C SER A 192 6.77 -23.24 -13.48
N THR A 193 6.70 -21.94 -13.74
CA THR A 193 6.69 -20.90 -12.71
C THR A 193 5.26 -20.47 -12.39
N ARG A 194 4.93 -20.15 -11.14
CA ARG A 194 3.62 -19.56 -10.81
C ARG A 194 3.77 -18.40 -9.83
N ASN A 195 2.71 -17.60 -9.70
CA ASN A 195 2.65 -16.65 -8.58
C ASN A 195 2.54 -17.43 -7.26
N PHE A 196 3.01 -16.81 -6.18
CA PHE A 196 2.83 -17.36 -4.84
C PHE A 196 1.36 -17.64 -4.56
N VAL A 197 1.09 -18.86 -4.11
CA VAL A 197 -0.21 -19.23 -3.56
C VAL A 197 -0.24 -18.71 -2.13
N ALA A 198 -1.30 -18.01 -1.77
CA ALA A 198 -1.39 -17.43 -0.44
C ALA A 198 -1.37 -18.54 0.63
N PRO A 199 -0.67 -18.35 1.77
CA PRO A 199 -0.47 -19.41 2.78
C PRO A 199 -1.77 -20.00 3.36
N TYR A 200 -2.89 -19.27 3.28
CA TYR A 200 -4.18 -19.70 3.78
C TYR A 200 -4.96 -20.61 2.82
N VAL A 201 -4.49 -20.82 1.58
CA VAL A 201 -5.16 -21.72 0.62
C VAL A 201 -4.91 -23.16 1.06
N PRO A 202 -5.96 -23.94 1.37
CA PRO A 202 -5.80 -25.33 1.77
C PRO A 202 -5.07 -26.15 0.70
N THR A 203 -4.12 -26.99 1.11
CA THR A 203 -3.32 -27.84 0.20
C THR A 203 -4.19 -28.78 -0.65
N VAL A 204 -5.36 -29.19 -0.14
CA VAL A 204 -6.36 -29.98 -0.88
C VAL A 204 -6.85 -29.27 -2.16
N LEU A 205 -6.74 -27.94 -2.25
CA LEU A 205 -7.10 -27.17 -3.45
C LEU A 205 -5.95 -27.05 -4.47
N ASP A 206 -4.75 -27.56 -4.18
CA ASP A 206 -3.60 -27.46 -5.11
C ASP A 206 -3.91 -28.01 -6.51
N PRO A 207 -4.66 -29.12 -6.71
CA PRO A 207 -5.07 -29.57 -8.05
C PRO A 207 -5.86 -28.50 -8.82
N LEU A 208 -6.80 -27.81 -8.18
CA LEU A 208 -7.58 -26.73 -8.80
C LEU A 208 -6.71 -25.50 -9.11
N VAL A 209 -5.79 -25.15 -8.20
CA VAL A 209 -4.84 -24.06 -8.41
C VAL A 209 -3.92 -24.37 -9.60
N ARG A 210 -3.43 -25.62 -9.72
CA ARG A 210 -2.64 -26.05 -10.87
C ARG A 210 -3.43 -26.00 -12.17
N ALA A 211 -4.69 -26.47 -12.16
CA ALA A 211 -5.57 -26.40 -13.32
C ALA A 211 -5.78 -24.95 -13.77
N TRP A 212 -6.03 -24.03 -12.84
CA TRP A 212 -6.15 -22.59 -13.13
C TRP A 212 -4.91 -22.02 -13.82
N PHE A 213 -3.71 -22.23 -13.26
CA PHE A 213 -2.48 -21.72 -13.88
C PHE A 213 -2.20 -22.38 -15.23
N ALA A 214 -2.59 -23.64 -15.44
CA ALA A 214 -2.49 -24.31 -16.72
C ALA A 214 -3.42 -23.66 -17.77
N VAL A 215 -4.69 -23.39 -17.40
CA VAL A 215 -5.65 -22.70 -18.27
C VAL A 215 -5.16 -21.29 -18.60
N TYR A 216 -4.75 -20.51 -17.60
CA TYR A 216 -4.23 -19.15 -17.79
C TYR A 216 -3.09 -19.11 -18.81
N LYS A 217 -2.07 -19.96 -18.65
CA LYS A 217 -0.93 -20.03 -19.57
C LYS A 217 -1.33 -20.53 -20.96
N THR A 218 -2.33 -21.41 -21.04
CA THR A 218 -2.84 -21.90 -22.32
C THR A 218 -3.53 -20.79 -23.10
N LEU A 219 -4.36 -19.98 -22.42
CA LEU A 219 -5.01 -18.80 -23.00
C LEU A 219 -3.99 -17.73 -23.40
N ASP A 220 -3.03 -17.42 -22.54
CA ASP A 220 -1.95 -16.46 -22.84
C ASP A 220 -1.17 -16.87 -24.11
N ARG A 221 -0.81 -18.15 -24.23
CA ARG A 221 -0.18 -18.70 -25.43
C ARG A 221 -1.08 -18.63 -26.66
N ALA A 222 -2.36 -18.93 -26.53
CA ALA A 222 -3.32 -18.82 -27.63
C ALA A 222 -3.43 -17.37 -28.13
N ILE A 223 -3.50 -16.41 -27.22
CA ILE A 223 -3.52 -14.97 -27.52
C ILE A 223 -2.23 -14.56 -28.24
N ILE A 224 -1.06 -15.00 -27.75
CA ILE A 224 0.23 -14.67 -28.39
C ILE A 224 0.33 -15.30 -29.79
N ARG A 225 -0.12 -16.55 -29.98
CA ARG A 225 -0.17 -17.20 -31.30
C ARG A 225 -1.09 -16.47 -32.26
N TRP A 226 -2.27 -16.07 -31.78
CA TRP A 226 -3.23 -15.27 -32.54
C TRP A 226 -2.63 -13.91 -32.95
N ARG A 227 -1.99 -13.21 -32.00
CA ARG A 227 -1.24 -11.96 -32.25
C ARG A 227 -0.11 -12.14 -33.27
N ARG A 228 0.59 -13.29 -33.29
CA ARG A 228 1.70 -13.57 -34.21
C ARG A 228 1.22 -13.95 -35.63
N ARG A 229 0.04 -14.56 -35.78
CA ARG A 229 -0.55 -14.92 -37.08
C ARG A 229 -1.06 -13.71 -37.87
N ARG A 230 -1.42 -12.61 -37.21
CA ARG A 230 -1.67 -11.32 -37.87
C ARG A 230 -0.38 -10.50 -37.88
N ARG A 231 0.30 -10.39 -39.04
CA ARG A 231 1.47 -9.52 -39.27
C ARG A 231 1.10 -8.03 -39.09
N LEU A 232 0.95 -7.55 -37.86
CA LEU A 232 0.84 -6.13 -37.53
C LEU A 232 1.51 -5.88 -36.17
N LYS A 233 2.84 -5.97 -36.17
CA LYS A 233 3.69 -5.85 -34.97
C LYS A 233 3.99 -4.39 -34.58
N GLU A 234 3.82 -3.45 -35.50
CA GLU A 234 4.00 -2.00 -35.25
C GLU A 234 2.68 -1.32 -34.84
N LEU A 235 1.57 -1.76 -35.42
CA LEU A 235 0.25 -1.15 -35.18
C LEU A 235 -0.41 -1.59 -33.88
N THR A 236 -0.01 -2.68 -33.22
CA THR A 236 -0.70 -3.15 -32.00
C THR A 236 -0.19 -2.50 -30.72
N TYR A 237 1.09 -2.15 -30.60
CA TYR A 237 1.57 -1.35 -29.45
C TYR A 237 1.21 0.13 -29.60
N SER A 238 1.17 0.63 -30.85
CA SER A 238 0.60 1.94 -31.15
C SER A 238 -0.91 1.93 -31.05
N ALA A 239 -1.64 0.91 -31.49
CA ALA A 239 -3.10 0.82 -31.34
C ALA A 239 -3.52 0.46 -29.92
N GLU A 240 -2.74 -0.22 -29.09
CA GLU A 240 -3.10 -0.43 -27.68
C GLU A 240 -2.84 0.85 -26.88
N ARG A 241 -1.77 1.60 -27.18
CA ARG A 241 -1.56 2.95 -26.63
C ARG A 241 -2.50 3.99 -27.22
N VAL A 242 -2.86 3.90 -28.49
CA VAL A 242 -3.83 4.77 -29.17
C VAL A 242 -5.23 4.38 -28.76
N LEU A 243 -5.59 3.11 -28.60
CA LEU A 243 -6.86 2.67 -28.06
C LEU A 243 -6.94 3.01 -26.58
N GLN A 244 -5.89 2.85 -25.78
CA GLN A 244 -5.89 3.37 -24.41
C GLN A 244 -5.95 4.90 -24.38
N ARG A 245 -5.28 5.61 -25.28
CA ARG A 245 -5.39 7.08 -25.41
C ARG A 245 -6.72 7.52 -25.99
N VAL A 246 -7.37 6.74 -26.84
CA VAL A 246 -8.66 7.04 -27.48
C VAL A 246 -9.79 6.65 -26.55
N LEU A 247 -9.68 5.53 -25.82
CA LEU A 247 -10.61 5.16 -24.74
C LEU A 247 -10.44 6.07 -23.54
N ARG A 248 -9.21 6.46 -23.17
CA ARG A 248 -8.95 7.51 -22.17
C ARG A 248 -9.44 8.85 -22.69
N ALA A 249 -9.16 9.26 -23.93
CA ALA A 249 -9.67 10.52 -24.48
C ALA A 249 -11.18 10.51 -24.73
N ALA A 250 -11.82 9.36 -24.97
CA ALA A 250 -13.27 9.22 -25.11
C ALA A 250 -13.94 9.14 -23.74
N PHE A 251 -13.27 8.55 -22.74
CA PHE A 251 -13.68 8.57 -21.35
C PHE A 251 -13.52 9.97 -20.76
N ASP A 252 -12.36 10.60 -20.94
CA ASP A 252 -12.07 11.97 -20.57
C ASP A 252 -13.00 12.91 -21.34
N ARG A 253 -13.27 12.71 -22.65
CA ARG A 253 -14.32 13.48 -23.36
C ARG A 253 -15.70 13.26 -22.78
N GLY A 254 -16.12 12.03 -22.51
CA GLY A 254 -17.42 11.73 -21.92
C GLY A 254 -17.59 12.29 -20.50
N ALA A 255 -16.56 12.12 -19.66
CA ALA A 255 -16.48 12.67 -18.32
C ALA A 255 -16.41 14.21 -18.36
N THR A 256 -15.67 14.79 -19.30
CA THR A 256 -15.56 16.24 -19.52
C THR A 256 -16.87 16.82 -20.01
N THR A 257 -17.55 16.21 -20.98
CA THR A 257 -18.86 16.68 -21.46
C THR A 257 -19.91 16.60 -20.34
N ARG A 258 -19.93 15.49 -19.59
CA ARG A 258 -20.83 15.34 -18.43
C ARG A 258 -20.46 16.25 -17.26
N ALA A 259 -19.17 16.54 -17.07
CA ALA A 259 -18.66 17.46 -16.05
C ALA A 259 -19.02 18.88 -16.42
N ARG A 260 -18.82 19.33 -17.67
CA ARG A 260 -19.26 20.65 -18.15
C ARG A 260 -20.75 20.87 -18.01
N ALA A 261 -21.56 19.83 -18.22
CA ALA A 261 -23.01 19.92 -17.98
C ALA A 261 -23.39 20.04 -16.48
N PHE A 262 -22.52 19.57 -15.57
CA PHE A 262 -22.76 19.51 -14.13
C PHE A 262 -22.09 20.65 -13.35
N LEU A 263 -20.90 21.06 -13.76
CA LEU A 263 -20.06 22.07 -13.15
C LEU A 263 -20.57 23.44 -13.61
N ARG A 264 -21.50 24.00 -12.83
CA ARG A 264 -22.09 25.32 -13.09
C ARG A 264 -21.44 26.43 -12.26
N GLY A 265 -20.59 26.04 -11.32
CA GLY A 265 -19.85 26.90 -10.41
C GLY A 265 -19.37 26.12 -9.19
N LYS A 266 -18.75 26.81 -8.24
CA LYS A 266 -18.20 26.24 -7.00
C LYS A 266 -19.21 25.40 -6.22
N SER A 267 -20.47 25.82 -6.19
CA SER A 267 -21.56 25.14 -5.46
C SER A 267 -21.81 23.71 -5.95
N SER A 268 -21.48 23.39 -7.21
CA SER A 268 -21.60 22.04 -7.78
C SER A 268 -20.72 21.02 -7.05
N ILE A 269 -19.62 21.45 -6.43
CA ILE A 269 -18.65 20.58 -5.72
C ILE A 269 -18.57 20.89 -4.22
N ARG A 270 -19.58 21.54 -3.67
CA ARG A 270 -19.70 21.77 -2.23
C ARG A 270 -19.77 20.44 -1.47
N GLY A 271 -19.20 20.45 -0.27
CA GLY A 271 -19.42 19.43 0.74
C GLY A 271 -20.90 19.08 0.91
N ARG A 272 -21.21 17.78 0.91
CA ARG A 272 -22.57 17.28 1.15
C ARG A 272 -22.58 16.41 2.39
N LYS A 273 -23.70 16.40 3.10
CA LYS A 273 -23.98 15.49 4.22
C LYS A 273 -23.59 14.05 3.87
N CYS A 274 -22.91 13.37 4.78
CA CYS A 274 -22.59 11.96 4.67
C CYS A 274 -23.88 11.13 4.82
N GLN A 275 -23.73 9.81 4.67
CA GLN A 275 -24.86 8.88 4.73
C GLN A 275 -25.08 8.30 6.14
N CYS A 276 -24.35 8.78 7.14
CA CYS A 276 -24.55 8.37 8.52
C CYS A 276 -25.95 8.78 8.99
N ASP A 277 -26.54 7.95 9.84
CA ASP A 277 -27.83 8.23 10.44
C ASP A 277 -27.73 9.48 11.34
N PRO A 278 -28.46 10.56 11.03
CA PRO A 278 -28.38 11.81 11.78
C PRO A 278 -28.96 11.72 13.20
N SER A 279 -29.67 10.64 13.53
CA SER A 279 -30.20 10.40 14.87
C SER A 279 -29.17 9.79 15.84
N LEU A 280 -27.98 9.46 15.35
CA LEU A 280 -26.94 8.86 16.18
C LEU A 280 -26.47 9.84 17.27
N PRO A 281 -26.40 9.40 18.54
CA PRO A 281 -25.92 10.23 19.66
C PRO A 281 -24.56 10.88 19.41
N VAL A 282 -23.65 10.15 18.76
CA VAL A 282 -22.34 10.67 18.36
C VAL A 282 -22.09 10.32 16.89
N HIS A 283 -21.99 11.33 16.03
CA HIS A 283 -21.46 11.16 14.68
C HIS A 283 -19.93 11.13 14.77
N LEU A 284 -19.33 9.94 14.73
CA LEU A 284 -17.88 9.78 14.84
C LEU A 284 -17.19 10.35 13.61
N VAL A 285 -16.06 11.03 13.83
CA VAL A 285 -15.25 11.62 12.75
C VAL A 285 -14.83 10.55 11.75
N HIS A 286 -14.88 10.90 10.48
CA HIS A 286 -14.44 10.09 9.35
C HIS A 286 -14.23 10.99 8.13
N SER A 287 -13.45 10.54 7.15
CA SER A 287 -13.05 11.36 6.00
C SER A 287 -14.19 11.88 5.13
N GLN A 288 -15.37 11.22 5.12
CA GLN A 288 -16.54 11.75 4.40
C GLN A 288 -17.29 12.80 5.23
N GLY A 289 -17.38 12.62 6.56
CA GLY A 289 -17.99 13.59 7.47
C GLY A 289 -17.27 14.94 7.46
N LEU A 290 -15.95 14.94 7.34
CA LEU A 290 -15.16 16.18 7.25
C LEU A 290 -15.45 16.98 5.96
N ARG A 291 -15.86 16.30 4.88
CA ARG A 291 -16.25 16.98 3.63
C ARG A 291 -17.51 17.81 3.81
N GLU A 292 -18.39 17.45 4.74
CA GLU A 292 -19.68 18.14 4.91
C GLU A 292 -19.52 19.62 5.24
N GLY A 293 -18.49 19.96 6.02
CA GLY A 293 -18.19 21.34 6.37
C GLY A 293 -17.37 22.10 5.33
N SER A 294 -17.06 21.48 4.19
CA SER A 294 -16.19 22.08 3.17
C SER A 294 -16.99 22.84 2.11
N ASP A 295 -16.52 24.02 1.75
CA ASP A 295 -17.09 24.83 0.67
C ASP A 295 -16.75 24.23 -0.71
N VAL A 296 -15.62 23.54 -0.79
CA VAL A 296 -15.07 22.92 -2.00
C VAL A 296 -14.53 21.55 -1.66
N VAL A 297 -14.92 20.53 -2.43
CA VAL A 297 -14.38 19.17 -2.29
C VAL A 297 -13.69 18.76 -3.59
N ILE A 298 -12.40 18.46 -3.49
CA ILE A 298 -11.54 17.98 -4.56
C ILE A 298 -11.23 16.51 -4.27
N ASP A 299 -12.10 15.63 -4.75
CA ASP A 299 -11.91 14.19 -4.69
C ASP A 299 -12.03 13.54 -6.08
N TYR A 300 -11.43 12.35 -6.22
CA TYR A 300 -11.81 11.41 -7.27
C TYR A 300 -12.25 10.14 -6.58
N GLY A 301 -13.55 10.02 -6.37
CA GLY A 301 -14.20 8.74 -6.10
C GLY A 301 -14.60 8.51 -4.65
N ALA A 302 -15.90 8.68 -4.37
CA ALA A 302 -16.59 7.49 -3.91
C ALA A 302 -16.50 6.49 -5.07
N ASN A 303 -16.19 5.22 -4.80
CA ASN A 303 -16.14 4.16 -5.82
C ASN A 303 -17.52 3.89 -6.48
N MET A 304 -18.48 4.82 -6.37
CA MET A 304 -19.87 4.74 -6.79
C MET A 304 -20.20 6.01 -7.59
N GLU A 305 -20.79 5.87 -8.77
CA GLU A 305 -21.46 6.99 -9.44
C GLU A 305 -22.69 7.38 -8.60
N HIS A 306 -22.68 8.58 -8.01
CA HIS A 306 -23.86 9.13 -7.35
C HIS A 306 -24.41 10.28 -8.21
N PRO A 307 -25.71 10.33 -8.54
CA PRO A 307 -26.28 11.40 -9.38
C PRO A 307 -25.97 12.80 -8.86
N GLN A 308 -25.82 12.92 -7.54
CA GLN A 308 -25.50 14.17 -6.86
C GLN A 308 -24.00 14.36 -6.52
N ARG A 309 -23.14 13.34 -6.72
CA ARG A 309 -21.67 13.43 -6.54
C ARG A 309 -20.98 12.77 -7.73
N ARG A 310 -20.84 13.52 -8.83
CA ARG A 310 -20.18 13.03 -10.03
C ARG A 310 -18.67 13.09 -9.89
N GLN A 311 -17.98 12.11 -10.47
CA GLN A 311 -16.52 12.17 -10.58
C GLN A 311 -16.16 13.26 -11.61
N ILE A 312 -15.46 14.29 -11.16
CA ILE A 312 -15.01 15.40 -12.01
C ILE A 312 -13.48 15.32 -12.13
N PRO A 313 -12.92 15.30 -13.36
CA PRO A 313 -11.49 15.42 -13.53
C PRO A 313 -10.97 16.70 -12.88
N ILE A 314 -9.95 16.62 -12.04
CA ILE A 314 -9.40 17.78 -11.33
C ILE A 314 -8.93 18.90 -12.28
N ASP A 315 -8.51 18.55 -13.49
CA ASP A 315 -8.09 19.50 -14.52
C ASP A 315 -9.26 20.40 -14.99
N MET A 316 -10.50 19.93 -14.88
CA MET A 316 -11.71 20.72 -15.15
C MET A 316 -12.02 21.72 -14.03
N LEU A 317 -11.55 21.46 -12.80
CA LEU A 317 -11.80 22.37 -11.68
C LEU A 317 -11.02 23.69 -11.80
N VAL A 318 -10.09 23.78 -12.76
CA VAL A 318 -9.40 25.03 -13.11
C VAL A 318 -10.39 26.12 -13.51
N GLU A 319 -11.49 25.77 -14.19
CA GLU A 319 -12.51 26.73 -14.65
C GLU A 319 -13.24 27.40 -13.47
N ILE A 320 -13.43 26.68 -12.36
CA ILE A 320 -14.11 27.20 -11.15
C ILE A 320 -13.14 27.67 -10.07
N ALA A 321 -11.83 27.46 -10.24
CA ALA A 321 -10.84 27.86 -9.24
C ALA A 321 -10.94 29.36 -8.87
N PRO A 322 -11.21 30.30 -9.79
CA PRO A 322 -11.43 31.71 -9.45
C PRO A 322 -12.65 31.97 -8.56
N GLU A 323 -13.61 31.05 -8.45
CA GLU A 323 -14.75 31.19 -7.53
C GLU A 323 -14.41 30.77 -6.10
N ILE A 324 -13.25 30.14 -5.88
CA ILE A 324 -12.76 29.77 -4.54
C ILE A 324 -12.24 31.03 -3.85
N ALA A 325 -13.06 31.57 -2.96
CA ALA A 325 -12.86 32.83 -2.28
C ALA A 325 -11.98 32.70 -1.04
N ALA A 326 -11.49 33.85 -0.56
CA ALA A 326 -10.75 33.94 0.69
C ALA A 326 -11.56 33.33 1.86
N GLY A 327 -10.92 32.47 2.65
CA GLY A 327 -11.55 31.78 3.78
C GLY A 327 -12.33 30.52 3.42
N ASP A 328 -12.48 30.16 2.14
CA ASP A 328 -13.13 28.90 1.79
C ASP A 328 -12.41 27.68 2.37
N ILE A 329 -13.19 26.71 2.83
CA ILE A 329 -12.70 25.42 3.30
C ILE A 329 -12.63 24.48 2.10
N VAL A 330 -11.41 24.10 1.72
CA VAL A 330 -11.13 23.22 0.58
C VAL A 330 -10.66 21.86 1.10
N HIS A 331 -11.51 20.85 0.96
CA HIS A 331 -11.15 19.48 1.26
C HIS A 331 -10.55 18.79 0.03
N VAL A 332 -9.30 18.37 0.14
CA VAL A 332 -8.56 17.69 -0.92
C VAL A 332 -8.29 16.25 -0.51
N LYS A 333 -8.72 15.28 -1.32
CA LYS A 333 -8.25 13.90 -1.13
C LYS A 333 -6.73 13.89 -1.27
N THR A 334 -6.01 13.32 -0.30
CA THR A 334 -4.55 13.47 -0.22
C THR A 334 -3.82 13.07 -1.51
N ASP A 335 -4.29 12.06 -2.24
CA ASP A 335 -3.72 11.62 -3.52
C ASP A 335 -3.75 12.71 -4.63
N HIS A 336 -4.48 13.80 -4.43
CA HIS A 336 -4.65 14.89 -5.40
C HIS A 336 -4.02 16.20 -4.95
N ILE A 337 -3.38 16.26 -3.79
CA ILE A 337 -2.77 17.49 -3.27
C ILE A 337 -1.77 18.09 -4.27
N GLU A 338 -0.95 17.27 -4.94
CA GLU A 338 0.01 17.74 -5.94
C GLU A 338 -0.67 18.50 -7.09
N LYS A 339 -1.77 17.94 -7.61
CA LYS A 339 -2.53 18.56 -8.69
C LYS A 339 -3.29 19.79 -8.20
N PHE A 340 -3.82 19.77 -6.99
CA PHE A 340 -4.44 20.94 -6.37
C PHE A 340 -3.44 22.10 -6.27
N VAL A 341 -2.26 21.86 -5.71
CA VAL A 341 -1.20 22.87 -5.55
C VAL A 341 -0.75 23.43 -6.90
N ARG A 342 -0.64 22.58 -7.94
CA ARG A 342 -0.18 23.02 -9.25
C ARG A 342 -1.25 23.73 -10.08
N LEU A 343 -2.51 23.27 -10.02
CA LEU A 343 -3.54 23.67 -10.97
C LEU A 343 -4.61 24.59 -10.36
N ILE A 344 -4.95 24.41 -9.10
CA ILE A 344 -6.11 25.06 -8.48
C ILE A 344 -5.68 26.16 -7.51
N LEU A 345 -4.79 25.87 -6.55
CA LEU A 345 -4.33 26.82 -5.54
C LEU A 345 -3.81 28.15 -6.12
N PRO A 346 -3.05 28.19 -7.24
CA PRO A 346 -2.57 29.45 -7.81
C PRO A 346 -3.67 30.30 -8.46
N ARG A 347 -4.87 29.77 -8.62
CA ARG A 347 -6.01 30.40 -9.32
C ARG A 347 -7.17 30.71 -8.39
N THR A 348 -7.05 30.44 -7.09
CA THR A 348 -8.07 30.81 -6.12
C THR A 348 -8.13 32.34 -6.00
N ALA A 349 -9.33 32.89 -5.78
CA ALA A 349 -9.51 34.33 -5.59
C ALA A 349 -8.95 34.82 -4.24
N GLY A 350 -8.66 33.91 -3.31
CA GLY A 350 -8.01 34.23 -2.06
C GLY A 350 -7.43 33.01 -1.35
N PRO A 351 -6.84 33.21 -0.17
CA PRO A 351 -6.25 32.14 0.61
C PRO A 351 -7.34 31.24 1.22
N VAL A 352 -7.03 29.95 1.43
CA VAL A 352 -8.02 28.92 1.79
C VAL A 352 -7.65 28.19 3.07
N VAL A 353 -8.66 27.61 3.73
CA VAL A 353 -8.46 26.61 4.78
C VAL A 353 -8.37 25.24 4.11
N LEU A 354 -7.20 24.60 4.17
CA LEU A 354 -6.94 23.31 3.54
C LEU A 354 -7.29 22.17 4.49
N VAL A 355 -8.07 21.20 4.01
CA VAL A 355 -8.32 19.93 4.73
C VAL A 355 -7.86 18.79 3.84
N THR A 356 -6.99 17.90 4.34
CA THR A 356 -6.52 16.74 3.56
C THR A 356 -6.86 15.43 4.25
N GLY A 357 -7.38 14.48 3.48
CA GLY A 357 -7.82 13.19 4.01
C GLY A 357 -8.18 12.15 2.96
N ASP A 358 -8.90 11.12 3.39
CA ASP A 358 -9.43 10.05 2.51
C ASP A 358 -8.35 9.27 1.73
N SER A 359 -7.17 9.12 2.33
CA SER A 359 -6.08 8.34 1.78
C SER A 359 -5.24 7.76 2.90
N ALA A 360 -4.58 6.63 2.64
CA ALA A 360 -3.57 6.10 3.55
C ALA A 360 -2.20 6.79 3.41
N THR A 361 -2.08 7.77 2.52
CA THR A 361 -0.85 8.53 2.29
C THR A 361 -0.78 9.74 3.22
N SER A 362 0.43 10.03 3.70
CA SER A 362 0.71 11.19 4.54
C SER A 362 1.09 12.39 3.68
N PRO A 363 0.43 13.55 3.85
CA PRO A 363 0.63 14.67 2.93
C PRO A 363 1.73 15.66 3.33
N VAL A 364 1.93 15.90 4.64
CA VAL A 364 2.53 17.15 5.11
C VAL A 364 4.00 17.25 4.79
N ARG A 365 4.79 16.21 5.09
CA ARG A 365 6.25 16.25 4.85
C ARG A 365 6.59 16.48 3.37
N ARG A 366 5.80 15.93 2.45
CA ARG A 366 6.01 16.09 1.00
C ARG A 366 5.66 17.50 0.51
N PHE A 367 4.72 18.17 1.16
CA PHE A 367 4.24 19.50 0.79
C PHE A 367 4.46 20.53 1.91
N ALA A 368 5.59 20.40 2.63
CA ALA A 368 5.90 21.24 3.79
C ALA A 368 5.95 22.74 3.45
N HIS A 369 6.34 23.09 2.22
CA HIS A 369 6.32 24.46 1.70
C HIS A 369 4.93 25.15 1.77
N LEU A 370 3.84 24.38 1.86
CA LEU A 370 2.49 24.93 2.04
C LEU A 370 2.27 25.53 3.44
N LEU A 371 3.11 25.18 4.42
CA LEU A 371 3.07 25.77 5.75
C LEU A 371 3.55 27.23 5.75
N ASP A 372 4.39 27.60 4.79
CA ASP A 372 4.87 28.97 4.59
C ASP A 372 4.10 29.72 3.49
N ASP A 373 3.17 29.06 2.81
CA ASP A 373 2.41 29.63 1.71
C ASP A 373 1.26 30.51 2.23
N ASP A 374 1.24 31.78 1.84
CA ASP A 374 0.20 32.74 2.24
C ASP A 374 -1.18 32.42 1.67
N ARG A 375 -1.25 31.58 0.63
CA ARG A 375 -2.53 31.08 0.09
C ARG A 375 -3.15 30.00 0.98
N ILE A 376 -2.42 29.51 1.98
CA ILE A 376 -2.92 28.58 2.98
C ILE A 376 -3.09 29.32 4.30
N ILE A 377 -4.35 29.49 4.71
CA ILE A 377 -4.72 30.09 6.00
C ILE A 377 -4.34 29.13 7.13
N HIS A 378 -4.77 27.89 6.99
CA HIS A 378 -4.52 26.80 7.93
C HIS A 378 -4.71 25.46 7.24
N TRP A 379 -4.02 24.44 7.71
CA TRP A 379 -4.06 23.09 7.19
C TRP A 379 -4.49 22.09 8.27
N PHE A 380 -5.61 21.42 8.05
CA PHE A 380 -6.06 20.26 8.81
C PHE A 380 -5.69 18.96 8.08
N ALA A 381 -4.83 18.13 8.67
CA ALA A 381 -4.27 16.96 8.00
C ALA A 381 -4.58 15.63 8.73
N GLN A 382 -5.33 14.74 8.06
CA GLN A 382 -5.35 13.32 8.42
C GLN A 382 -4.04 12.65 8.01
N HIS A 383 -3.64 11.59 8.72
CA HIS A 383 -2.37 10.89 8.47
C HIS A 383 -1.14 11.81 8.49
N CYS A 384 -1.15 12.87 9.31
CA CYS A 384 -0.06 13.84 9.37
C CYS A 384 1.28 13.18 9.75
N ASP A 385 2.30 13.38 8.91
CA ASP A 385 3.68 12.90 9.07
C ASP A 385 4.66 14.00 9.49
N TRP A 386 4.13 15.11 10.00
CA TRP A 386 4.89 16.22 10.55
C TRP A 386 4.86 16.15 12.07
N ALA A 387 6.00 16.13 12.75
CA ALA A 387 6.07 15.95 14.20
C ALA A 387 6.03 17.28 14.97
N GLU A 388 6.57 18.35 14.38
CA GLU A 388 6.74 19.66 15.03
C GLU A 388 5.44 20.47 15.07
N ASP A 389 5.28 21.28 16.10
CA ASP A 389 4.11 22.16 16.21
C ASP A 389 4.26 23.36 15.28
N HIS A 390 3.19 23.66 14.53
CA HIS A 390 3.19 24.74 13.55
C HIS A 390 1.87 25.53 13.62
N PRO A 391 1.90 26.87 13.63
CA PRO A 391 0.71 27.69 13.84
C PRO A 391 -0.38 27.48 12.78
N LYS A 392 -0.01 27.16 11.54
CA LYS A 392 -0.93 26.84 10.45
C LYS A 392 -1.27 25.35 10.30
N LEU A 393 -0.87 24.46 11.22
CA LEU A 393 -1.10 23.01 11.07
C LEU A 393 -1.87 22.44 12.26
N THR A 394 -2.99 21.78 11.97
CA THR A 394 -3.72 20.95 12.93
C THR A 394 -3.76 19.51 12.43
N ARG A 395 -3.32 18.59 13.28
CA ARG A 395 -3.46 17.15 13.04
C ARG A 395 -4.90 16.77 13.36
N ILE A 396 -5.50 15.93 12.53
CA ILE A 396 -6.86 15.45 12.75
C ILE A 396 -6.93 13.92 12.61
N PRO A 397 -7.81 13.25 13.36
CA PRO A 397 -7.96 11.80 13.32
C PRO A 397 -8.43 11.30 11.95
N ILE A 398 -7.97 10.11 11.54
CA ILE A 398 -8.64 9.37 10.47
C ILE A 398 -10.06 8.96 10.90
N GLY A 399 -10.26 8.74 12.21
CA GLY A 399 -11.53 8.42 12.81
C GLY A 399 -11.94 6.96 12.58
N VAL A 400 -13.22 6.71 12.33
CA VAL A 400 -13.73 5.37 11.98
C VAL A 400 -13.84 5.20 10.47
N ASP A 401 -13.84 3.95 10.00
CA ASP A 401 -14.07 3.68 8.59
C ASP A 401 -15.46 4.19 8.19
N ASN A 402 -15.59 4.61 6.94
CA ASN A 402 -16.88 4.99 6.39
C ASN A 402 -17.53 3.76 5.76
N PRO A 403 -18.76 3.37 6.13
CA PRO A 403 -19.41 2.20 5.55
C PRO A 403 -19.90 2.52 4.13
N ILE A 404 -18.98 2.54 3.15
CA ILE A 404 -19.34 2.50 1.73
C ILE A 404 -18.91 1.18 1.09
N PHE A 405 -19.86 0.24 1.16
CA PHE A 405 -20.32 -0.69 0.13
C PHE A 405 -19.44 -0.86 -1.13
N THR A 406 -18.81 -2.03 -1.29
CA THR A 406 -18.63 -2.75 -2.58
C THR A 406 -18.02 -4.13 -2.30
N LYS A 407 -18.86 -5.18 -2.25
CA LYS A 407 -18.38 -6.57 -2.30
C LYS A 407 -19.00 -7.43 -3.39
N LEU A 408 -20.02 -6.98 -4.12
CA LEU A 408 -20.78 -7.90 -4.97
C LEU A 408 -20.20 -8.14 -6.38
N GLU A 409 -19.19 -7.40 -6.84
CA GLU A 409 -18.66 -7.60 -8.20
C GLU A 409 -17.19 -8.01 -8.30
N LYS A 410 -16.54 -8.43 -7.21
CA LYS A 410 -15.10 -8.79 -7.26
C LYS A 410 -14.76 -10.04 -8.08
N ARG A 411 -15.72 -10.89 -8.45
CA ARG A 411 -15.47 -12.10 -9.26
C ARG A 411 -15.90 -11.96 -10.73
N LEU A 412 -17.05 -11.34 -11.01
CA LEU A 412 -17.54 -11.14 -12.37
C LEU A 412 -17.00 -9.83 -12.99
N GLY A 413 -16.96 -8.76 -12.19
CA GLY A 413 -16.40 -7.47 -12.58
C GLY A 413 -14.90 -7.50 -12.81
N PHE A 414 -14.14 -8.38 -12.14
CA PHE A 414 -12.73 -8.61 -12.45
C PHE A 414 -12.52 -9.23 -13.84
N LEU A 415 -13.40 -10.16 -14.24
CA LEU A 415 -13.34 -10.82 -15.55
C LEU A 415 -13.73 -9.84 -16.68
N LEU A 416 -14.74 -9.00 -16.46
CA LEU A 416 -15.18 -7.95 -17.39
C LEU A 416 -14.23 -6.75 -17.45
N MET A 417 -13.64 -6.34 -16.32
CA MET A 417 -12.58 -5.31 -16.24
C MET A 417 -11.36 -5.70 -17.05
N MET A 418 -10.96 -6.98 -17.01
CA MET A 418 -9.85 -7.51 -17.79
C MET A 418 -10.16 -7.56 -19.30
N ALA A 419 -11.44 -7.62 -19.69
CA ALA A 419 -11.85 -7.68 -21.09
C ALA A 419 -12.13 -6.30 -21.73
N LEU A 420 -12.68 -5.34 -20.97
CA LEU A 420 -13.22 -4.08 -21.51
C LEU A 420 -12.64 -2.81 -20.88
N GLY A 421 -11.78 -2.91 -19.87
CA GLY A 421 -11.17 -1.75 -19.22
C GLY A 421 -12.12 -0.87 -18.40
N LYS A 422 -13.37 -1.31 -18.16
CA LYS A 422 -14.38 -0.68 -17.26
C LYS A 422 -15.28 -1.73 -16.61
N ILE A 423 -15.95 -1.34 -15.53
CA ILE A 423 -17.06 -2.07 -14.89
C ILE A 423 -18.37 -1.58 -15.52
N PRO A 424 -19.16 -2.44 -16.20
CA PRO A 424 -20.50 -2.08 -16.66
C PRO A 424 -21.54 -2.49 -15.60
N PHE A 425 -22.33 -1.52 -15.13
CA PHE A 425 -23.51 -1.68 -14.26
C PHE A 425 -23.27 -1.85 -12.74
N ASP A 426 -22.91 -0.77 -12.04
CA ASP A 426 -23.04 -0.73 -10.58
C ASP A 426 -24.40 -0.15 -10.15
N ARG A 427 -25.35 -1.05 -9.92
CA ARG A 427 -26.52 -0.78 -9.07
C ARG A 427 -26.71 -2.00 -8.18
N THR A 428 -26.00 -2.07 -7.05
CA THR A 428 -26.50 -2.73 -5.81
C THR A 428 -25.56 -2.52 -4.62
N LEU A 429 -26.13 -2.01 -3.53
CA LEU A 429 -25.52 -1.85 -2.21
C LEU A 429 -25.36 -3.22 -1.51
N SER A 430 -24.14 -3.61 -1.08
CA SER A 430 -23.95 -4.52 0.09
C SER A 430 -23.10 -3.94 1.24
N ARG A 431 -23.65 -3.93 2.48
CA ARG A 431 -23.10 -3.31 3.70
C ARG A 431 -21.74 -3.92 4.04
N ASN A 432 -20.71 -3.09 4.21
CA ASN A 432 -19.54 -3.49 4.99
C ASN A 432 -19.85 -3.15 6.46
N GLY A 433 -19.72 -4.12 7.36
CA GLY A 433 -19.93 -3.86 8.80
C GLY A 433 -18.84 -2.96 9.41
N MET A 434 -17.64 -2.90 8.80
CA MET A 434 -16.58 -1.98 9.23
C MET A 434 -17.06 -0.54 9.05
N GLY A 435 -17.04 0.25 10.12
CA GLY A 435 -17.50 1.63 10.11
C GLY A 435 -19.00 1.84 10.34
N ASP A 436 -19.79 0.78 10.58
CA ASP A 436 -21.20 0.93 10.95
C ASP A 436 -21.33 1.60 12.33
N GLN A 437 -21.46 2.93 12.33
CA GLN A 437 -21.48 3.73 13.55
C GLN A 437 -22.71 3.43 14.41
N ALA A 438 -23.84 3.03 13.82
CA ALA A 438 -25.05 2.67 14.55
C ALA A 438 -24.83 1.38 15.35
N LEU A 439 -24.26 0.37 14.71
CA LEU A 439 -23.89 -0.88 15.37
C LEU A 439 -22.79 -0.67 16.42
N LEU A 440 -21.77 0.15 16.13
CA LEU A 440 -20.71 0.48 17.08
C LEU A 440 -21.27 1.15 18.35
N GLN A 441 -22.20 2.09 18.18
CA GLN A 441 -22.89 2.75 19.29
C GLN A 441 -23.81 1.80 20.06
N ALA A 442 -24.50 0.88 19.37
CA ALA A 442 -25.29 -0.16 20.02
C ALA A 442 -24.41 -1.08 20.88
N VAL A 443 -23.24 -1.49 20.38
CA VAL A 443 -22.27 -2.28 21.16
C VAL A 443 -21.70 -1.47 22.32
N LYS A 444 -21.41 -0.17 22.14
CA LYS A 444 -20.88 0.67 23.22
C LYS A 444 -21.80 0.69 24.45
N ARG A 445 -23.12 0.60 24.27
CA ARG A 445 -24.09 0.55 25.37
C ARG A 445 -23.94 -0.68 26.26
N THR A 446 -23.36 -1.77 25.74
CA THR A 446 -23.15 -3.02 26.49
C THR A 446 -21.73 -3.19 27.01
N VAL A 447 -20.77 -2.38 26.53
CA VAL A 447 -19.36 -2.48 26.93
C VAL A 447 -19.13 -1.69 28.22
N ARG A 448 -18.53 -2.36 29.21
CA ARG A 448 -18.15 -1.81 30.51
C ARG A 448 -17.21 -0.62 30.39
N PRO A 449 -17.25 0.34 31.33
CA PRO A 449 -16.29 1.43 31.35
C PRO A 449 -14.88 0.92 31.68
N ILE A 450 -13.86 1.66 31.25
CA ILE A 450 -12.44 1.28 31.37
C ILE A 450 -12.02 0.87 32.78
N ARG A 451 -12.58 1.48 33.83
CA ARG A 451 -12.29 1.17 35.24
C ARG A 451 -12.57 -0.30 35.59
N ASP A 452 -13.63 -0.88 35.01
CA ASP A 452 -14.13 -2.22 35.33
C ASP A 452 -13.52 -3.30 34.41
N LYS A 453 -12.71 -2.90 33.43
CA LYS A 453 -12.06 -3.82 32.50
C LYS A 453 -10.77 -4.36 33.09
N PRO A 454 -10.47 -5.67 32.95
CA PRO A 454 -9.21 -6.20 33.42
C PRO A 454 -8.05 -5.66 32.57
N PRO A 455 -6.83 -5.49 33.14
CA PRO A 455 -5.64 -4.97 32.45
C PRO A 455 -5.02 -6.01 31.49
N ARG A 456 -5.84 -6.54 30.58
CA ARG A 456 -5.48 -7.47 29.51
C ARG A 456 -5.42 -6.73 28.19
N VAL A 457 -4.65 -7.28 27.25
CA VAL A 457 -4.38 -6.69 25.94
C VAL A 457 -5.01 -7.52 24.84
N LEU A 458 -5.93 -6.93 24.10
CA LEU A 458 -6.48 -7.51 22.89
C LEU A 458 -5.49 -7.33 21.72
N CYS A 459 -5.26 -8.37 20.95
CA CYS A 459 -4.44 -8.35 19.73
C CYS A 459 -5.28 -8.85 18.55
N THR A 460 -5.74 -7.95 17.67
CA THR A 460 -6.47 -8.32 16.43
C THR A 460 -5.75 -7.94 15.12
N PHE A 461 -4.59 -7.27 15.21
CA PHE A 461 -3.90 -6.67 14.08
C PHE A 461 -3.34 -7.71 13.08
N HIS A 462 -3.10 -8.93 13.55
CA HIS A 462 -2.64 -10.06 12.74
C HIS A 462 -3.75 -10.73 11.93
N ARG A 463 -5.04 -10.44 12.18
CA ARG A 463 -6.16 -11.06 11.42
C ARG A 463 -6.86 -10.14 10.42
N ASN A 464 -6.66 -8.82 10.50
CA ASN A 464 -7.23 -7.86 9.53
C ASN A 464 -6.43 -7.75 8.21
N GLN A 465 -5.75 -8.83 7.80
CA GLN A 465 -4.76 -8.85 6.70
C GLN A 465 -5.36 -9.01 5.28
N GLN A 466 -6.64 -9.32 5.13
CA GLN A 466 -7.21 -9.80 3.85
C GLN A 466 -7.38 -8.74 2.74
N PHE A 467 -7.15 -7.45 3.02
CA PHE A 467 -7.19 -6.38 2.00
C PHE A 467 -5.88 -5.60 1.86
N ILE A 468 -4.86 -5.95 2.64
CA ILE A 468 -3.54 -5.34 2.55
C ILE A 468 -2.62 -6.39 1.93
N THR A 469 -2.36 -6.27 0.63
CA THR A 469 -1.18 -6.92 0.04
C THR A 469 0.03 -6.53 0.88
N ASN A 470 0.76 -7.52 1.39
CA ASN A 470 1.94 -7.34 2.24
C ASN A 470 1.67 -6.80 3.66
N ALA A 471 0.61 -7.24 4.35
CA ALA A 471 0.44 -6.91 5.78
C ALA A 471 1.67 -7.29 6.65
N ASP A 472 2.44 -8.29 6.22
CA ASP A 472 3.69 -8.74 6.84
C ASP A 472 4.88 -7.81 6.56
N THR A 473 4.73 -6.77 5.73
CA THR A 473 5.78 -5.77 5.43
C THR A 473 5.59 -4.45 6.17
N ILE A 474 4.66 -4.36 7.12
CA ILE A 474 4.58 -3.20 8.03
C ILE A 474 5.43 -3.57 9.27
N PRO A 475 6.64 -2.98 9.44
CA PRO A 475 7.59 -3.37 10.48
C PRO A 475 6.97 -3.41 11.88
N ASP A 476 6.11 -2.44 12.19
CA ASP A 476 5.48 -2.26 13.50
C ASP A 476 4.57 -3.45 13.87
N ARG A 477 3.90 -4.05 12.88
CA ARG A 477 3.03 -5.23 13.11
C ARG A 477 3.84 -6.49 13.35
N VAL A 478 4.97 -6.60 12.64
CA VAL A 478 5.91 -7.71 12.82
C VAL A 478 6.50 -7.63 14.23
N GLU A 479 7.01 -6.47 14.62
CA GLU A 479 7.51 -6.23 15.97
C GLU A 479 6.45 -6.51 17.03
N ALA A 480 5.25 -5.94 16.92
CA ALA A 480 4.15 -6.20 17.85
C ALA A 480 3.84 -7.70 17.97
N SER A 481 3.80 -8.41 16.83
CA SER A 481 3.57 -9.86 16.85
C SER A 481 4.71 -10.63 17.51
N HIS A 482 5.95 -10.18 17.41
CA HIS A 482 7.10 -10.85 18.04
C HIS A 482 7.17 -10.57 19.54
N ALA A 483 7.01 -9.30 19.94
CA ALA A 483 7.10 -8.89 21.33
C ALA A 483 5.98 -9.47 22.21
N LEU A 484 4.76 -9.58 21.66
CA LEU A 484 3.56 -9.82 22.45
C LEU A 484 3.06 -11.26 22.46
N ARG A 485 3.44 -12.09 21.48
CA ARG A 485 2.86 -13.43 21.30
C ARG A 485 3.13 -14.39 22.46
N ALA A 486 4.23 -14.18 23.20
CA ALA A 486 4.57 -14.97 24.38
C ALA A 486 4.08 -14.33 25.69
N GLN A 487 3.46 -13.14 25.64
CA GLN A 487 3.02 -12.43 26.85
C GLN A 487 1.67 -12.98 27.33
N ARG A 488 1.61 -13.37 28.61
CA ARG A 488 0.41 -13.97 29.24
C ARG A 488 -0.83 -13.07 29.20
N ASP A 489 -0.62 -11.75 29.29
CA ASP A 489 -1.71 -10.76 29.34
C ASP A 489 -2.21 -10.37 27.94
N CYS A 490 -1.55 -10.86 26.88
CA CYS A 490 -1.90 -10.57 25.49
C CYS A 490 -2.74 -11.70 24.87
N TYR A 491 -3.96 -11.36 24.46
CA TYR A 491 -4.88 -12.27 23.80
C TYR A 491 -4.88 -12.07 22.28
N PHE A 492 -4.32 -13.04 21.56
CA PHE A 492 -4.36 -13.06 20.10
C PHE A 492 -5.60 -13.80 19.61
N VAL A 493 -6.49 -13.09 18.90
CA VAL A 493 -7.68 -13.73 18.32
C VAL A 493 -7.30 -14.85 17.34
N GLU A 494 -7.90 -16.02 17.52
CA GLU A 494 -7.58 -17.21 16.73
C GLU A 494 -8.07 -17.08 15.29
N LYS A 495 -9.25 -16.50 15.09
CA LYS A 495 -9.89 -16.30 13.79
C LYS A 495 -10.30 -14.85 13.58
N ARG A 496 -10.59 -14.49 12.34
CA ARG A 496 -11.20 -13.21 12.02
C ARG A 496 -12.62 -13.18 12.58
N LEU A 497 -12.90 -12.19 13.43
CA LEU A 497 -14.22 -11.98 14.03
C LEU A 497 -15.13 -11.20 13.07
N LYS A 498 -16.44 -11.42 13.15
CA LYS A 498 -17.42 -10.50 12.55
C LYS A 498 -17.34 -9.16 13.27
N GLN A 499 -17.71 -8.05 12.62
CA GLN A 499 -17.51 -6.71 13.20
C GLN A 499 -18.16 -6.55 14.59
N ALA A 500 -19.43 -6.97 14.74
CA ALA A 500 -20.12 -6.90 16.03
C ALA A 500 -19.43 -7.75 17.12
N GLU A 501 -18.88 -8.92 16.76
CA GLU A 501 -18.15 -9.80 17.69
C GLU A 501 -16.82 -9.17 18.10
N TYR A 502 -16.11 -8.57 17.14
CA TYR A 502 -14.90 -7.80 17.40
C TYR A 502 -15.16 -6.65 18.36
N TRP A 503 -16.17 -5.81 18.13
CA TRP A 503 -16.44 -4.71 19.06
C TRP A 503 -16.88 -5.19 20.45
N ARG A 504 -17.64 -6.27 20.54
CA ARG A 504 -18.08 -6.82 21.84
C ARG A 504 -16.92 -7.38 22.66
N ILE A 505 -15.90 -7.96 22.01
CA ILE A 505 -14.78 -8.57 22.73
C ILE A 505 -14.02 -7.55 23.59
N HIS A 506 -14.07 -6.25 23.25
CA HIS A 506 -13.45 -5.17 24.03
C HIS A 506 -13.96 -5.05 25.47
N ASP A 507 -15.10 -5.67 25.80
CA ASP A 507 -15.62 -5.70 27.17
C ASP A 507 -14.66 -6.41 28.15
N GLU A 508 -13.82 -7.32 27.66
CA GLU A 508 -12.88 -8.11 28.46
C GLU A 508 -11.44 -7.55 28.48
N PHE A 509 -11.18 -6.41 27.86
CA PHE A 509 -9.82 -5.89 27.67
C PHE A 509 -9.75 -4.39 27.92
N ALA A 510 -8.93 -3.98 28.90
CA ALA A 510 -8.62 -2.57 29.11
C ALA A 510 -7.75 -1.99 27.97
N PHE A 511 -7.01 -2.84 27.25
CA PHE A 511 -6.08 -2.41 26.20
C PHE A 511 -6.32 -3.14 24.87
N GLU A 512 -6.02 -2.47 23.75
CA GLU A 512 -5.80 -3.14 22.46
C GLU A 512 -4.54 -2.59 21.79
N VAL A 513 -3.75 -3.49 21.21
CA VAL A 513 -2.55 -3.11 20.45
C VAL A 513 -2.96 -2.65 19.05
N SER A 514 -2.63 -1.38 18.75
CA SER A 514 -2.99 -0.68 17.52
C SER A 514 -1.74 -0.19 16.75
N PRO A 515 -0.94 -1.12 16.20
CA PRO A 515 0.15 -0.74 15.30
C PRO A 515 -0.43 -0.09 14.05
N ARG A 516 0.38 0.72 13.37
CA ARG A 516 -0.08 1.53 12.24
C ARG A 516 -0.81 0.74 11.15
N GLY A 517 -1.73 1.45 10.51
CA GLY A 517 -2.54 0.97 9.39
C GLY A 517 -1.74 0.82 8.11
N LYS A 518 -2.42 0.97 6.97
CA LYS A 518 -1.74 1.20 5.68
C LYS A 518 -1.01 2.55 5.67
N GLY A 519 -1.55 3.54 6.38
CA GLY A 519 -0.89 4.81 6.69
C GLY A 519 -0.48 4.89 8.15
N LEU A 520 -0.06 6.07 8.61
CA LEU A 520 0.36 6.30 10.00
C LEU A 520 -0.76 5.99 11.03
N ASP A 521 -2.01 6.35 10.69
CA ASP A 521 -3.17 6.18 11.55
C ASP A 521 -3.89 4.83 11.30
N CYS A 522 -4.74 4.41 12.23
CA CYS A 522 -5.52 3.18 12.17
C CYS A 522 -6.93 3.38 12.75
N PHE A 523 -7.96 2.95 12.01
CA PHE A 523 -9.36 2.97 12.48
C PHE A 523 -9.53 2.32 13.86
N ARG A 524 -8.78 1.24 14.10
CA ARG A 524 -8.78 0.51 15.38
C ARG A 524 -8.49 1.42 16.56
N THR A 525 -7.54 2.36 16.44
CA THR A 525 -7.20 3.30 17.50
C THR A 525 -8.43 4.07 17.96
N TRP A 526 -9.24 4.54 17.01
CA TRP A 526 -10.44 5.34 17.29
C TRP A 526 -11.61 4.49 17.76
N GLU A 527 -11.76 3.26 17.23
CA GLU A 527 -12.72 2.27 17.75
C GLU A 527 -12.42 1.92 19.22
N CYS A 528 -11.14 1.73 19.59
CA CYS A 528 -10.72 1.47 20.96
C CYS A 528 -11.16 2.58 21.90
N LEU A 529 -10.81 3.83 21.56
CA LEU A 529 -11.14 5.01 22.35
C LEU A 529 -12.66 5.14 22.54
N PHE A 530 -13.42 4.89 21.48
CA PHE A 530 -14.88 4.92 21.56
C PHE A 530 -15.44 3.83 22.48
N LEU A 531 -14.87 2.61 22.43
CA LEU A 531 -15.27 1.44 23.20
C LEU A 531 -14.70 1.39 24.63
N ASP A 532 -14.22 2.51 25.19
CA ASP A 532 -13.56 2.57 26.51
C ASP A 532 -12.40 1.57 26.64
N THR A 533 -11.57 1.46 25.61
CA THR A 533 -10.36 0.63 25.55
C THR A 533 -9.16 1.51 25.24
N ILE A 534 -8.06 1.35 25.98
CA ILE A 534 -6.83 2.13 25.79
C ILE A 534 -6.04 1.55 24.60
N PRO A 535 -5.90 2.26 23.47
CA PRO A 535 -5.02 1.82 22.40
C PRO A 535 -3.55 1.94 22.81
N ILE A 536 -2.76 0.90 22.52
CA ILE A 536 -1.30 0.90 22.60
C ILE A 536 -0.75 1.07 21.19
N VAL A 537 -0.12 2.20 20.92
CA VAL A 537 0.45 2.58 19.61
C VAL A 537 1.96 2.72 19.70
N LYS A 538 2.66 2.55 18.57
CA LYS A 538 4.08 2.88 18.48
C LYS A 538 4.25 4.37 18.20
N THR A 539 5.29 4.99 18.78
CA THR A 539 5.63 6.40 18.57
C THR A 539 5.67 6.79 17.10
N SER A 540 5.12 7.95 16.79
CA SER A 540 5.06 8.50 15.43
C SER A 540 4.78 10.01 15.46
N PRO A 541 4.80 10.71 14.31
CA PRO A 541 4.34 12.10 14.25
C PRO A 541 2.90 12.34 14.74
N LEU A 542 2.07 11.29 14.88
CA LEU A 542 0.73 11.39 15.46
C LEU A 542 0.73 11.50 16.99
N ASP A 543 1.87 11.32 17.67
CA ASP A 543 1.97 11.49 19.13
C ASP A 543 1.52 12.90 19.55
N ALA A 544 1.81 13.90 18.71
CA ALA A 544 1.35 15.27 18.90
C ALA A 544 -0.19 15.39 18.90
N LEU A 545 -0.90 14.64 18.03
CA LEU A 545 -2.37 14.61 18.03
C LEU A 545 -2.90 14.08 19.36
N TYR A 546 -2.34 12.97 19.86
CA TYR A 546 -2.80 12.37 21.12
C TYR A 546 -2.53 13.29 22.31
N ARG A 547 -1.35 13.91 22.36
CA ARG A 547 -0.95 14.85 23.42
C ARG A 547 -1.77 16.14 23.42
N GLN A 548 -1.89 16.81 22.27
CA GLN A 548 -2.57 18.11 22.16
C GLN A 548 -4.06 18.00 22.43
N GLU A 549 -4.68 16.93 21.96
CA GLU A 549 -6.11 16.70 22.16
C GLU A 549 -6.40 15.96 23.47
N GLY A 550 -5.38 15.51 24.20
CA GLY A 550 -5.54 14.78 25.45
C GLY A 550 -6.23 13.43 25.30
N PHE A 551 -5.99 12.70 24.21
CA PHE A 551 -6.55 11.37 24.01
C PHE A 551 -5.89 10.33 24.93
N PRO A 552 -6.65 9.39 25.52
CA PRO A 552 -6.12 8.32 26.35
C PRO A 552 -5.44 7.22 25.51
N VAL A 553 -4.22 7.49 25.06
CA VAL A 553 -3.42 6.59 24.23
C VAL A 553 -2.10 6.28 24.93
N VAL A 554 -1.72 5.00 24.98
CA VAL A 554 -0.37 4.60 25.40
C VAL A 554 0.53 4.62 24.17
N VAL A 555 1.54 5.48 24.19
CA VAL A 555 2.57 5.56 23.14
C VAL A 555 3.83 4.85 23.64
N VAL A 556 4.28 3.83 22.91
CA VAL A 556 5.51 3.08 23.21
C VAL A 556 6.59 3.33 22.16
N GLN A 557 7.85 3.32 22.58
CA GLN A 557 9.00 3.26 21.67
C GLN A 557 9.15 1.87 21.08
N SER A 558 8.84 0.84 21.87
CA SER A 558 8.80 -0.56 21.43
C SER A 558 7.65 -1.33 22.07
N PHE A 559 7.07 -2.27 21.33
CA PHE A 559 6.06 -3.17 21.88
C PHE A 559 6.59 -4.10 22.97
N HIS A 560 7.92 -4.19 23.17
CA HIS A 560 8.51 -4.89 24.32
C HIS A 560 8.22 -4.21 25.66
N GLU A 561 7.78 -2.95 25.67
CA GLU A 561 7.35 -2.25 26.88
C GLU A 561 6.01 -2.77 27.43
N VAL A 562 5.27 -3.58 26.67
CA VAL A 562 4.01 -4.15 27.13
C VAL A 562 4.28 -5.31 28.09
N THR A 563 4.30 -4.99 29.38
CA THR A 563 4.49 -5.92 30.50
C THR A 563 3.32 -5.83 31.48
N THR A 564 3.11 -6.85 32.31
CA THR A 564 2.04 -6.82 33.34
C THR A 564 2.10 -5.58 34.21
N GLU A 565 3.32 -5.16 34.61
CA GLU A 565 3.53 -4.01 35.47
C GLU A 565 3.17 -2.70 34.77
N ASN A 566 3.66 -2.52 33.54
CA ASN A 566 3.35 -1.34 32.74
C ASN A 566 1.85 -1.24 32.43
N LEU A 567 1.16 -2.36 32.17
CA LEU A 567 -0.28 -2.37 31.93
C LEU A 567 -1.08 -1.88 33.15
N ARG A 568 -0.69 -2.28 34.37
CA ARG A 568 -1.33 -1.79 35.60
C ARG A 568 -1.09 -0.31 35.80
N ARG A 569 0.17 0.12 35.68
CA ARG A 569 0.58 1.52 35.80
C ARG A 569 -0.17 2.40 34.78
N TRP A 570 -0.10 2.06 33.49
CA TRP A 570 -0.75 2.82 32.43
C TRP A 570 -2.27 2.90 32.60
N LYS A 571 -2.92 1.81 33.06
CA LYS A 571 -4.36 1.84 33.32
C LYS A 571 -4.70 2.88 34.39
N ALA A 572 -4.01 2.83 35.53
CA ALA A 572 -4.22 3.77 36.64
C ALA A 572 -3.98 5.24 36.22
N GLU A 573 -2.97 5.49 35.37
CA GLU A 573 -2.64 6.84 34.90
C GLU A 573 -3.63 7.41 33.87
N ILE A 574 -4.26 6.56 33.07
CA ILE A 574 -4.99 6.98 31.86
C ILE A 574 -6.51 6.79 31.97
N GLU A 575 -7.00 5.87 32.80
CA GLU A 575 -8.43 5.54 32.84
C GLU A 575 -9.34 6.74 33.14
N GLY A 576 -8.87 7.69 33.96
CA GLY A 576 -9.59 8.93 34.27
C GLY A 576 -9.79 9.88 33.08
N ARG A 577 -9.09 9.67 31.96
CA ARG A 577 -9.21 10.50 30.75
C ARG A 577 -10.36 10.07 29.83
N PHE A 578 -11.06 8.96 30.11
CA PHE A 578 -12.26 8.54 29.37
C PHE A 578 -13.50 9.33 29.81
N THR A 579 -13.50 10.62 29.51
CA THR A 579 -14.56 11.57 29.86
C THR A 579 -15.48 11.86 28.66
N ASP A 580 -16.64 12.47 28.91
CA ASP A 580 -17.52 12.92 27.82
C ASP A 580 -16.88 14.01 26.95
N GLN A 581 -15.98 14.81 27.53
CA GLN A 581 -15.17 15.77 26.76
C GLN A 581 -14.24 15.05 25.76
N MET A 582 -13.63 13.93 26.16
CA MET A 582 -12.84 13.10 25.24
C MET A 582 -13.73 12.50 24.16
N ARG A 583 -14.92 11.99 24.51
CA ARG A 583 -15.89 11.46 23.52
C ARG A 583 -16.33 12.52 22.52
N ARG A 584 -16.51 13.77 22.95
CA ARG A 584 -16.80 14.90 22.05
C ARG A 584 -15.70 15.07 21.01
N LYS A 585 -14.42 14.93 21.37
CA LYS A 585 -13.29 15.04 20.44
C LYS A 585 -13.21 13.90 19.40
N LEU A 586 -13.93 12.80 19.62
CA LEU A 586 -14.11 11.73 18.63
C LEU A 586 -15.20 12.07 17.60
N SER A 587 -16.00 13.12 17.80
CA SER A 587 -17.11 13.46 16.90
C SER A 587 -16.65 14.27 15.70
N ASN A 588 -17.39 14.11 14.59
CA ASN A 588 -17.22 14.91 13.39
C ASN A 588 -17.50 16.40 13.67
N ASP A 589 -18.50 16.69 14.48
CA ASP A 589 -18.90 18.06 14.83
C ASP A 589 -17.77 18.84 15.50
N TYR A 590 -17.04 18.21 16.44
CA TYR A 590 -15.89 18.85 17.10
C TYR A 590 -14.85 19.34 16.08
N TRP A 591 -14.51 18.51 15.10
CA TRP A 591 -13.52 18.86 14.08
C TRP A 591 -14.07 19.87 13.08
N LEU A 592 -15.34 19.77 12.69
CA LEU A 592 -15.99 20.75 11.82
C LEU A 592 -16.07 22.13 12.47
N GLU A 593 -16.40 22.22 13.76
CA GLU A 593 -16.38 23.46 14.54
C GLU A 593 -14.99 24.09 14.54
N ARG A 594 -13.94 23.30 14.74
CA ARG A 594 -12.55 23.82 14.71
C ARG A 594 -12.15 24.33 13.32
N ILE A 595 -12.52 23.61 12.26
CA ILE A 595 -12.25 24.01 10.87
C ILE A 595 -13.00 25.31 10.54
N ARG A 596 -14.29 25.39 10.86
CA ARG A 596 -15.11 26.59 10.64
C ARG A 596 -14.63 27.78 11.48
N GLY A 597 -14.24 27.54 12.72
CA GLY A 597 -13.70 28.59 13.58
C GLY A 597 -12.42 29.24 13.03
N VAL A 598 -11.59 28.50 12.28
CA VAL A 598 -10.46 29.12 11.56
C VAL A 598 -10.94 30.06 10.46
N LYS A 599 -11.90 29.60 9.64
CA LYS A 599 -12.52 30.44 8.60
C LYS A 599 -13.12 31.71 9.19
N GLU A 600 -13.91 31.58 10.25
CA GLU A 600 -14.58 32.70 10.93
C GLU A 600 -13.58 33.71 11.49
N ARG A 601 -12.52 33.24 12.18
CA ARG A 601 -11.46 34.13 12.69
C ARG A 601 -10.73 34.86 11.57
N TYR A 602 -10.43 34.18 10.46
CA TYR A 602 -9.78 34.79 9.31
C TYR A 602 -10.67 35.86 8.65
N LEU A 603 -11.97 35.59 8.49
CA LEU A 603 -12.91 36.55 7.92
C LEU A 603 -13.10 37.76 8.84
N ALA A 604 -13.16 37.54 10.16
CA ALA A 604 -13.27 38.62 11.15
C ALA A 604 -12.01 39.51 11.18
N SER A 605 -10.81 38.93 11.09
CA SER A 605 -9.57 39.72 11.05
C SER A 605 -9.35 40.46 9.72
N SER A 606 -9.90 39.93 8.63
CA SER A 606 -9.85 40.55 7.30
C SER A 606 -10.86 41.69 7.14
N TYR A 607 -11.93 41.71 7.95
CA TYR A 607 -12.93 42.76 7.94
C TYR A 607 -12.43 43.98 8.75
N ARG A 608 -11.91 45.00 8.06
CA ARG A 608 -11.67 46.33 8.67
C ARG A 608 -12.93 47.20 8.50
N PRO A 609 -13.66 47.55 9.57
CA PRO A 609 -14.72 48.54 9.46
C PRO A 609 -14.08 49.93 9.29
N GLY A 610 -14.25 50.54 8.11
CA GLY A 610 -13.94 51.96 7.90
C GLY A 610 -12.99 52.27 6.75
N TYR A 611 -13.53 52.27 5.52
CA TYR A 611 -13.22 53.29 4.51
C TYR A 611 -14.50 53.51 3.72
N ARG A 612 -15.34 54.46 4.18
CA ARG A 612 -16.40 55.01 3.35
C ARG A 612 -15.72 55.71 2.18
N TYR A 613 -15.99 55.25 0.96
CA TYR A 613 -15.79 56.03 -0.24
C TYR A 613 -16.61 57.32 -0.07
N THR A 614 -15.96 58.45 0.21
CA THR A 614 -16.56 59.75 -0.02
C THR A 614 -16.57 59.97 -1.52
N GLU A 615 -17.75 59.86 -2.13
CA GLU A 615 -18.04 60.41 -3.46
C GLU A 615 -17.62 61.88 -3.48
N ARG A 616 -16.65 62.23 -4.33
CA ARG A 616 -16.44 63.63 -4.72
C ARG A 616 -17.39 63.93 -5.88
N ARG A 617 -18.29 64.89 -5.63
CA ARG A 617 -18.97 65.70 -6.64
C ARG A 617 -17.97 66.44 -7.51
#